data_AF-A0A1B6JM11-F1
#
_entry.id   AF-A0A1B6JM11-F1
#
_cell.length_a   1.000
_cell.length_b   1.000
_cell.length_c   1.000
_cell.angle_alpha   90.00
_cell.angle_beta   90.00
_cell.angle_gamma   90.00
#
_symmetry.space_group_name_H-M   'P 1'
#
loop_
_entity.id
_entity.type
_entity.pdbx_description
1 polymer ?
#
loop_
_entity_poly.entity_id
_entity_poly.type
_entity_poly.pdbx_seq_one_letter_code
_entity_poly.pdbx_strand_id
1 'polypeptide(L)'
;GEAEAALDAGTIELIKDVVKDEHLSSLLVECIRATESFDTEKIRICKVPSGTTADSYRVEGMVLNRKPEGRVTRLAETSVGIFNCPLDINRTELKGTVLFKSHEELLRFSKDETQGIKAFVDALNVNVLVV
;
A
#
# COMPACT_ATOMS: atom_id res chain seq x y z
N GLY A 1 -31.94 -5.52 -11.40
CA GLY A 1 -31.77 -6.94 -11.05
C GLY A 1 -30.45 -7.35 -11.65
N GLU A 2 -29.45 -7.78 -10.89
CA GLU A 2 -29.48 -8.87 -9.91
C GLU A 2 -28.61 -8.57 -8.65
N ALA A 3 -28.41 -7.30 -8.28
CA ALA A 3 -27.53 -6.93 -7.16
C ALA A 3 -28.16 -7.02 -5.74
N GLU A 4 -29.43 -7.45 -5.63
CA GLU A 4 -30.19 -7.38 -4.38
C GLU A 4 -30.14 -8.68 -3.55
N ALA A 5 -29.45 -9.73 -4.03
CA ALA A 5 -29.59 -11.09 -3.48
C ALA A 5 -28.42 -11.59 -2.60
N ALA A 6 -27.39 -10.80 -2.32
CA ALA A 6 -26.17 -11.35 -1.70
C ALA A 6 -26.16 -11.41 -0.15
N LEU A 7 -27.05 -10.69 0.54
CA LEU A 7 -27.06 -10.67 2.00
C LEU A 7 -28.49 -10.70 2.53
N ASP A 8 -28.87 -11.82 3.13
CA ASP A 8 -30.19 -12.01 3.73
C ASP A 8 -30.35 -11.14 5.00
N ALA A 9 -31.60 -10.84 5.33
CA ALA A 9 -31.92 -10.03 6.50
C ALA A 9 -31.40 -10.66 7.82
N GLY A 10 -31.32 -12.00 7.90
CA GLY A 10 -30.82 -12.71 9.07
C GLY A 10 -29.33 -12.45 9.30
N THR A 11 -28.51 -12.49 8.25
CA THR A 11 -27.08 -12.18 8.34
C THR A 11 -26.84 -10.72 8.73
N ILE A 12 -27.65 -9.78 8.25
CA ILE A 12 -27.54 -8.37 8.64
C ILE A 12 -27.82 -8.19 10.14
N GLU A 13 -28.86 -8.83 10.65
CA GLU A 13 -29.17 -8.80 12.10
C GLU A 13 -28.05 -9.44 12.93
N LEU A 14 -27.49 -10.56 12.48
CA LEU A 14 -26.33 -11.18 13.13
C LEU A 14 -25.11 -10.26 13.18
N ILE A 15 -24.81 -9.55 12.09
CA ILE A 15 -23.70 -8.58 12.04
C ILE A 15 -23.91 -7.46 13.05
N LYS A 16 -25.13 -6.92 13.16
CA LYS A 16 -25.45 -5.88 14.15
C LYS A 16 -25.25 -6.38 15.58
N ASP A 17 -25.71 -7.59 15.88
CA ASP A 17 -25.60 -8.18 17.22
C ASP A 17 -24.14 -8.47 17.63
N VAL A 18 -23.31 -8.92 16.68
CA VAL A 18 -21.89 -9.23 16.93
C VAL A 18 -21.05 -7.96 17.06
N VAL A 19 -21.21 -6.99 16.14
CA VAL A 19 -20.38 -5.78 16.09
C VAL A 19 -20.78 -4.76 17.15
N LYS A 20 -22.07 -4.67 17.49
CA LYS A 20 -22.62 -3.78 18.53
C LYS A 20 -22.36 -2.28 18.31
N ASP A 21 -22.02 -1.90 17.09
CA ASP A 21 -21.86 -0.51 16.64
C ASP A 21 -22.59 -0.36 15.30
N GLU A 22 -23.59 0.52 15.26
CA GLU A 22 -24.49 0.68 14.12
C GLU A 22 -23.75 1.13 12.85
N HIS A 23 -22.78 2.05 13.00
CA HIS A 23 -22.02 2.62 11.89
C HIS A 23 -21.03 1.62 11.31
N LEU A 24 -20.34 0.85 12.15
CA LEU A 24 -19.44 -0.20 11.69
C LEU A 24 -20.21 -1.36 11.04
N SER A 25 -21.38 -1.70 11.58
CA SER A 25 -22.26 -2.71 10.97
C SER A 25 -22.74 -2.28 9.58
N SER A 26 -23.15 -1.02 9.39
CA SER A 26 -23.57 -0.54 8.08
C SER A 26 -22.41 -0.56 7.07
N LEU A 27 -21.22 -0.10 7.48
CA LEU A 27 -20.02 -0.15 6.63
C LEU A 27 -19.64 -1.57 6.21
N LEU A 28 -19.73 -2.54 7.14
CA LEU A 28 -19.42 -3.94 6.83
C LEU A 28 -20.43 -4.53 5.82
N VAL A 29 -21.72 -4.24 5.99
CA VAL A 29 -22.76 -4.66 5.04
C VAL A 29 -22.52 -4.07 3.65
N GLU A 30 -22.15 -2.79 3.57
CA GLU A 30 -21.78 -2.15 2.30
C GLU A 30 -20.56 -2.82 1.65
N CYS A 31 -19.51 -3.12 2.44
CA CYS A 31 -18.33 -3.83 1.95
C CYS A 31 -18.68 -5.21 1.38
N ILE A 32 -19.47 -6.00 2.09
CA ILE A 32 -19.87 -7.36 1.67
C ILE A 32 -20.69 -7.32 0.38
N ARG A 33 -21.60 -6.34 0.25
CA ARG A 33 -22.37 -6.14 -0.98
C ARG A 33 -21.47 -5.74 -2.15
N ALA A 34 -20.47 -4.89 -1.93
CA ALA A 34 -19.56 -4.45 -2.97
C ALA A 34 -18.58 -5.55 -3.44
N THR A 35 -18.16 -6.45 -2.55
CA THR A 35 -17.22 -7.55 -2.88
C THR A 35 -17.90 -8.88 -3.19
N GLU A 36 -19.23 -8.95 -2.99
CA GLU A 36 -20.07 -10.15 -3.06
C GLU A 36 -19.49 -11.33 -2.26
N SER A 37 -18.79 -11.02 -1.16
CA SER A 37 -17.96 -12.03 -0.48
C SER A 37 -17.66 -11.67 0.97
N PHE A 38 -17.73 -12.69 1.82
CA PHE A 38 -17.35 -12.61 3.24
C PHE A 38 -15.86 -12.98 3.48
N ASP A 39 -15.05 -13.02 2.42
CA ASP A 39 -13.64 -13.39 2.51
C ASP A 39 -12.81 -12.29 3.20
N THR A 40 -12.06 -12.67 4.23
CA THR A 40 -11.14 -11.80 4.97
C THR A 40 -10.00 -11.24 4.12
N GLU A 41 -9.71 -11.86 2.97
CA GLU A 41 -8.74 -11.33 2.01
C GLU A 41 -9.31 -10.17 1.19
N LYS A 42 -10.64 -10.11 0.99
CA LYS A 42 -11.32 -9.06 0.21
C LYS A 42 -11.75 -7.87 1.06
N ILE A 43 -12.04 -8.10 2.35
CA ILE A 43 -12.43 -7.04 3.29
C ILE A 43 -11.41 -7.00 4.43
N ARG A 44 -10.55 -5.97 4.42
CA ARG A 44 -9.54 -5.75 5.44
C ARG A 44 -9.80 -4.47 6.22
N ILE A 45 -9.38 -4.47 7.48
CA ILE A 45 -9.54 -3.33 8.40
C ILE A 45 -8.18 -2.69 8.63
N CYS A 46 -8.07 -1.39 8.36
CA CYS A 46 -6.90 -0.59 8.72
C CYS A 46 -7.20 0.22 9.97
N LYS A 47 -6.62 -0.17 11.11
CA LYS A 47 -6.81 0.56 12.37
C LYS A 47 -6.00 1.85 12.39
N VAL A 48 -6.69 2.97 12.51
CA VAL A 48 -6.09 4.29 12.73
C VAL A 48 -6.26 4.64 14.22
N PRO A 49 -5.18 4.96 14.96
CA PRO A 49 -5.26 5.20 16.40
C PRO A 49 -5.88 6.55 16.80
N SER A 50 -6.35 7.33 15.83
CA SER A 50 -6.91 8.67 16.03
C SER A 50 -8.36 8.70 15.55
N GLY A 51 -9.23 9.42 16.26
CA GLY A 51 -10.65 9.55 15.95
C GLY A 51 -11.55 8.61 16.76
N THR A 52 -12.79 8.46 16.30
CA THR A 52 -13.85 7.63 16.87
C THR A 52 -14.34 6.61 15.85
N THR A 53 -15.16 5.63 16.25
CA THR A 53 -15.73 4.64 15.31
C THR A 53 -16.59 5.31 14.24
N ALA A 54 -17.27 6.43 14.57
CA ALA A 54 -18.07 7.22 13.64
C ALA A 54 -17.24 7.86 12.51
N ASP A 55 -15.93 8.04 12.69
CA ASP A 55 -15.03 8.57 11.65
C ASP A 55 -14.58 7.50 10.65
N SER A 56 -14.95 6.24 10.88
CA SER A 56 -14.60 5.13 9.99
C SER A 56 -15.32 5.26 8.65
N TYR A 57 -14.66 4.87 7.57
CA TYR A 57 -15.23 4.86 6.24
C TYR A 57 -14.63 3.74 5.39
N ARG A 58 -15.36 3.33 4.36
CA ARG A 58 -14.89 2.33 3.39
C ARG A 58 -13.96 2.99 2.37
N VAL A 59 -12.83 2.34 2.09
CA VAL A 59 -11.95 2.69 0.98
C VAL A 59 -12.06 1.62 -0.10
N GLU A 60 -12.28 2.03 -1.33
CA GLU A 60 -12.20 1.16 -2.50
C GLU A 60 -10.75 1.03 -2.94
N GLY A 61 -10.14 -0.12 -2.66
CA GLY A 61 -8.78 -0.44 -3.06
C GLY A 61 -7.86 -0.69 -1.86
N MET A 62 -6.63 -0.18 -1.94
CA MET A 62 -5.57 -0.47 -0.98
C MET A 62 -5.26 0.75 -0.10
N VAL A 63 -5.13 0.51 1.21
CA VAL A 63 -4.69 1.51 2.18
C VAL A 63 -3.34 1.11 2.75
N LEU A 64 -2.37 2.01 2.68
CA LEU A 64 -1.08 1.87 3.35
C LEU A 64 -1.08 2.76 4.59
N ASN A 65 -0.89 2.18 5.77
CA ASN A 65 -0.85 2.92 7.04
C ASN A 65 0.50 3.61 7.29
N ARG A 66 1.02 4.28 6.26
CA ARG A 66 2.24 5.07 6.27
C ARG A 66 2.05 6.26 5.34
N LYS A 67 2.68 7.39 5.67
CA LYS A 67 2.69 8.55 4.78
C LYS A 67 3.62 8.29 3.59
N PRO A 68 3.30 8.81 2.40
CA PRO A 68 4.20 8.71 1.27
C PRO A 68 5.52 9.43 1.60
N GLU A 69 6.63 8.78 1.28
CA GLU A 69 7.97 9.35 1.41
C GLU A 69 8.29 10.11 0.12
N GLY A 70 8.30 11.44 0.19
CA GLY A 70 8.56 12.28 -0.98
C GLY A 70 8.03 13.70 -0.85
N ARG A 71 8.15 14.48 -1.92
CA ARG A 71 7.62 15.86 -2.00
C ARG A 71 6.15 15.92 -2.39
N VAL A 72 5.67 14.93 -3.16
CA VAL A 72 4.30 14.87 -3.64
C VAL A 72 3.52 13.90 -2.74
N THR A 73 2.50 14.40 -2.06
CA THR A 73 1.69 13.61 -1.11
C THR A 73 0.32 13.21 -1.65
N ARG A 74 -0.09 13.78 -2.78
CA ARG A 74 -1.38 13.51 -3.41
C ARG A 74 -1.25 13.60 -4.92
N LEU A 75 -1.80 12.61 -5.60
CA LEU A 75 -1.84 12.53 -7.06
C LEU A 75 -3.17 11.88 -7.49
N ALA A 76 -3.72 12.27 -8.62
CA ALA A 76 -4.87 11.64 -9.26
C ALA A 76 -4.43 10.99 -10.58
N GLU A 77 -5.18 10.00 -11.08
CA GLU A 77 -4.90 9.32 -12.37
C GLU A 77 -3.45 8.79 -12.47
N THR A 78 -3.06 7.96 -11.50
CA THR A 78 -1.67 7.54 -11.30
C THR A 78 -1.44 6.08 -11.67
N SER A 79 -0.26 5.76 -12.21
CA SER A 79 0.26 4.40 -12.30
C SER A 79 1.04 4.04 -11.03
N VAL A 80 0.68 2.91 -10.42
CA VAL A 80 1.30 2.40 -9.20
C VAL A 80 2.11 1.15 -9.54
N GLY A 81 3.40 1.14 -9.21
CA GLY A 81 4.25 -0.03 -9.29
C GLY A 81 4.42 -0.66 -7.90
N ILE A 82 4.06 -1.93 -7.75
CA ILE A 82 4.24 -2.70 -6.52
C ILE A 82 5.41 -3.65 -6.72
N PHE A 83 6.44 -3.51 -5.90
CA PHE A 83 7.66 -4.30 -5.94
C PHE A 83 7.88 -4.96 -4.59
N ASN A 84 8.40 -6.19 -4.60
CA ASN A 84 8.79 -6.91 -3.39
C ASN A 84 10.31 -6.91 -3.21
N CYS A 85 10.96 -5.84 -3.63
CA CYS A 85 12.41 -5.66 -3.50
C CYS A 85 12.70 -4.26 -2.96
N PRO A 86 13.74 -4.13 -2.13
CA PRO A 86 14.18 -2.81 -1.70
C PRO A 86 14.65 -2.00 -2.90
N LEU A 87 14.40 -0.69 -2.86
CA LEU A 87 15.05 0.25 -3.77
C LEU A 87 16.51 0.43 -3.32
N ASP A 88 17.34 -0.54 -3.70
CA ASP A 88 18.75 -0.58 -3.34
C ASP A 88 19.62 -0.79 -4.58
N ILE A 89 20.89 -0.41 -4.44
CA ILE A 89 21.91 -0.68 -5.45
C ILE A 89 22.09 -2.20 -5.50
N ASN A 90 22.19 -2.77 -6.70
CA ASN A 90 22.68 -4.14 -6.83
C ASN A 90 24.09 -4.19 -6.22
N ARG A 91 24.20 -4.65 -4.97
CA ARG A 91 25.49 -5.03 -4.40
C ARG A 91 26.06 -6.05 -5.35
N THR A 92 27.17 -5.72 -5.99
CA THR A 92 27.94 -6.71 -6.72
C THR A 92 28.34 -7.76 -5.71
N GLU A 93 27.69 -8.92 -5.77
CA GLU A 93 28.08 -10.12 -5.03
C GLU A 93 29.48 -10.54 -5.51
N LEU A 94 30.50 -9.87 -5.01
CA LEU A 94 31.87 -10.30 -5.15
C LEU A 94 32.45 -10.32 -3.75
N LYS A 95 32.85 -11.53 -3.35
CA LYS A 95 33.82 -11.78 -2.27
C LYS A 95 35.20 -11.19 -2.63
N GLY A 96 35.24 -9.94 -3.07
CA GLY A 96 36.42 -9.17 -3.42
C GLY A 96 36.28 -7.80 -2.77
N THR A 97 37.05 -7.55 -1.74
CA THR A 97 37.16 -6.24 -1.11
C THR A 97 37.55 -5.21 -2.18
N VAL A 98 36.68 -4.22 -2.43
CA VAL A 98 37.03 -3.07 -3.27
C VAL A 98 38.05 -2.25 -2.49
N LEU A 99 39.32 -2.34 -2.90
CA LEU A 99 40.40 -1.57 -2.28
C LEU A 99 40.48 -0.20 -2.94
N PHE A 100 39.96 0.81 -2.26
CA PHE A 100 40.13 2.21 -2.66
C PHE A 100 41.53 2.69 -2.28
N LYS A 101 42.29 3.21 -3.25
CA LYS A 101 43.67 3.68 -3.08
C LYS A 101 43.75 5.20 -2.95
N SER A 102 42.68 5.93 -3.27
CA SER A 102 42.64 7.38 -3.18
C SER A 102 41.26 7.91 -2.75
N HIS A 103 41.26 9.13 -2.21
CA HIS A 103 40.03 9.87 -1.88
C HIS A 103 39.18 10.15 -3.13
N GLU A 104 39.81 10.30 -4.30
CA GLU A 104 39.11 10.50 -5.57
C GLU A 104 38.35 9.25 -6.02
N GLU A 105 38.91 8.06 -5.82
CA GLU A 105 38.24 6.79 -6.13
C GLU A 105 37.01 6.57 -5.28
N LEU A 106 37.08 6.89 -3.98
CA LEU A 106 35.92 6.85 -3.07
C LEU A 106 34.80 7.79 -3.53
N LEU A 107 35.16 9.03 -3.91
CA LEU A 107 34.19 10.03 -4.37
C LEU A 107 33.55 9.63 -5.71
N ARG A 108 34.31 9.05 -6.63
CA ARG A 108 33.77 8.54 -7.90
C ARG A 108 32.81 7.39 -7.67
N PHE A 109 33.20 6.40 -6.85
CA PHE A 109 32.34 5.28 -6.51
C PHE A 109 30.98 5.72 -5.94
N SER A 110 30.98 6.63 -4.96
CA SER A 110 29.74 7.16 -4.38
C SER A 110 28.85 7.88 -5.39
N LYS A 111 29.44 8.62 -6.34
CA LYS A 111 28.71 9.29 -7.42
C LYS A 111 28.11 8.28 -8.41
N ASP A 112 28.89 7.29 -8.81
CA ASP A 112 28.49 6.26 -9.77
C ASP A 112 27.34 5.40 -9.19
N GLU A 113 27.39 5.06 -7.90
CA GLU A 113 26.29 4.38 -7.19
C GLU A 113 25.00 5.20 -7.24
N THR A 114 25.06 6.49 -6.90
CA THR A 114 23.90 7.38 -6.93
C THR A 114 23.34 7.52 -8.35
N GLN A 115 24.21 7.59 -9.36
CA GLN A 115 23.81 7.68 -10.76
C GLN A 115 23.12 6.38 -11.24
N GLY A 116 23.60 5.22 -10.80
CA GLY A 116 23.00 3.92 -11.09
C GLY A 116 21.56 3.82 -10.57
N ILE A 117 21.33 4.19 -9.30
CA ILE A 117 19.98 4.22 -8.73
C ILE A 117 19.08 5.19 -9.51
N LYS A 118 19.60 6.39 -9.81
CA LYS A 118 18.84 7.40 -10.56
C LYS A 118 18.42 6.90 -11.93
N ALA A 119 19.33 6.28 -12.69
CA ALA A 119 19.02 5.74 -14.00
C ALA A 119 17.97 4.62 -13.93
N PHE A 120 18.03 3.78 -12.90
CA PHE A 120 17.01 2.76 -12.65
C PHE A 120 15.64 3.38 -12.40
N VAL A 121 15.54 4.36 -11.50
CA VAL A 121 14.28 5.05 -11.18
C VAL A 121 13.73 5.81 -12.39
N ASP A 122 14.60 6.52 -13.13
CA ASP A 122 14.22 7.28 -14.33
C ASP A 122 13.70 6.37 -15.47
N ALA A 123 14.08 5.08 -15.48
CA ALA A 123 13.59 4.09 -16.44
C ALA A 123 12.20 3.52 -16.08
N LEU A 124 11.72 3.71 -14.84
CA LEU A 124 10.41 3.24 -14.43
C LEU A 124 9.31 4.15 -14.99
N ASN A 125 8.28 3.55 -15.58
CA ASN A 125 7.10 4.26 -16.07
C ASN A 125 5.96 4.27 -15.04
N VAL A 126 6.28 4.56 -13.78
CA VAL A 126 5.31 4.63 -12.67
C VAL A 126 5.44 5.92 -11.89
N ASN A 127 4.30 6.44 -11.42
CA ASN A 127 4.26 7.70 -10.66
C ASN A 127 4.35 7.47 -9.15
N VAL A 128 3.93 6.28 -8.68
CA VAL A 128 3.97 5.87 -7.28
C VAL A 128 4.64 4.50 -7.18
N LEU A 129 5.64 4.40 -6.29
CA LEU A 129 6.34 3.17 -5.99
C LEU A 129 5.90 2.66 -4.61
N VAL A 130 5.51 1.39 -4.55
CA VAL A 130 5.31 0.66 -3.29
C VAL A 130 6.35 -0.45 -3.28
N VAL A 131 7.28 -0.38 -2.33
CA VAL A 131 8.40 -1.33 -2.13
C VAL A 131 8.31 -2.00 -0.78
#